data_AF-X0S8Q4-F1
#
_entry.id   AF-X0S8Q4-F1
#
_cell.length_a   1.000
_cell.length_b   1.000
_cell.length_c   1.000
_cell.angle_alpha   90.00
_cell.angle_beta   90.00
_cell.angle_gamma   90.00
#
_symmetry.space_group_name_H-M   'P 1'
#
loop_
_entity.id
_entity.type
_entity.pdbx_description
1 polymer ?
#
loop_
_entity_poly.entity_id
_entity_poly.type
_entity_poly.pdbx_seq_one_letter_code
_entity_poly.pdbx_strand_id
1 'polypeptide(L)'
;FGELFVFPLEPRDVEASSFIRECTERGKGIITHAGRVGIWLDSPLIELINGEGAIQKQLPAMYRQLDRFDIDITKEPMLVFPTLHYQNGGLEINDKCETKIPNLYAAGEVSGGIHGRNRLMGNSVLDYNVFGRRVGISAALNSKEVKLGKLTLKHIKRYERELQEAGIHTNKISPMLLPNYTTPEVRARQLTAHYEGTLR
;
A
#
# COMPACT_ATOMS: atom_id res chain seq x y z
N PHE A 1 10.09 28.18 -15.73
CA PHE A 1 9.09 27.77 -16.74
C PHE A 1 9.29 26.29 -16.99
N GLY A 2 8.26 25.47 -16.74
CA GLY A 2 8.33 24.02 -16.91
C GLY A 2 8.05 23.60 -18.35
N GLU A 3 8.67 22.51 -18.80
CA GLU A 3 8.38 21.88 -20.09
C GLU A 3 7.32 20.80 -19.87
N LEU A 4 6.25 20.80 -20.67
CA LEU A 4 5.33 19.67 -20.71
C LEU A 4 6.06 18.48 -21.33
N PHE A 5 6.17 17.38 -20.58
CA PHE A 5 6.92 16.19 -20.99
C PHE A 5 6.08 14.90 -21.05
N VAL A 6 4.78 15.02 -20.72
CA VAL A 6 3.79 13.94 -20.74
C VAL A 6 2.56 14.34 -21.55
N PHE A 7 1.83 13.36 -22.07
CA PHE A 7 0.57 13.60 -22.73
C PHE A 7 -0.56 13.63 -21.70
N PRO A 8 -1.38 14.70 -21.66
CA PRO A 8 -2.52 14.74 -20.76
C PRO A 8 -3.47 13.55 -21.01
N LEU A 9 -3.96 12.95 -19.92
CA LEU A 9 -4.95 11.85 -19.93
C LEU A 9 -4.41 10.46 -20.30
N GLU A 10 -3.09 10.26 -20.36
CA GLU A 10 -2.51 8.92 -20.44
C GLU A 10 -2.84 8.06 -19.19
N PRO A 11 -2.80 6.71 -19.30
CA PRO A 11 -2.97 5.83 -18.16
C PRO A 11 -1.99 6.12 -17.03
N ARG A 12 -2.47 5.99 -15.78
CA ARG A 12 -1.70 6.29 -14.55
C ARG A 12 -0.32 5.62 -14.51
N ASP A 13 -0.20 4.39 -15.00
CA ASP A 13 1.06 3.64 -15.03
C ASP A 13 2.06 4.22 -16.04
N VAL A 14 1.60 4.74 -17.17
CA VAL A 14 2.42 5.47 -18.15
C VAL A 14 2.89 6.80 -17.56
N GLU A 15 1.99 7.56 -16.94
CA GLU A 15 2.32 8.83 -16.26
C GLU A 15 3.34 8.62 -15.13
N ALA A 16 3.08 7.67 -14.23
CA ALA A 16 3.99 7.38 -13.13
C ALA A 16 5.38 6.93 -13.62
N SER A 17 5.43 6.09 -14.65
CA SER A 17 6.69 5.68 -15.27
C SER A 17 7.44 6.88 -15.88
N SER A 18 6.72 7.76 -16.57
CA SER A 18 7.30 8.97 -17.16
C SER A 18 7.85 9.91 -16.09
N PHE A 19 7.16 10.12 -14.98
CA PHE A 19 7.63 10.97 -13.88
C PHE A 19 8.91 10.41 -13.25
N ILE A 20 8.97 9.09 -13.04
CA ILE A 20 10.15 8.41 -12.51
C ILE A 20 11.33 8.62 -13.46
N ARG A 21 11.16 8.31 -14.76
CA ARG A 21 12.24 8.46 -15.76
C ARG A 21 12.72 9.90 -15.90
N GLU A 22 11.81 10.87 -15.85
CA GLU A 22 12.15 12.30 -15.88
C GLU A 22 13.09 12.68 -14.72
N CYS A 23 12.82 12.13 -13.54
CA CYS A 23 13.61 12.37 -12.35
C CYS A 23 14.93 11.58 -12.32
N THR A 24 14.91 10.29 -12.66
CA THR A 24 16.04 9.37 -12.40
C THR A 24 16.93 9.13 -13.61
N GLU A 25 16.38 9.08 -14.82
CA GLU A 25 17.15 8.77 -16.05
C GLU A 25 17.56 10.05 -16.78
N ARG A 26 16.65 11.03 -16.85
CA ARG A 26 16.88 12.29 -17.58
C ARG A 26 17.48 13.40 -16.70
N GLY A 27 17.42 13.25 -15.37
CA GLY A 27 17.95 14.24 -14.42
C GLY A 27 17.25 15.60 -14.49
N LYS A 28 16.02 15.65 -15.00
CA LYS A 28 15.21 16.87 -15.15
C LYS A 28 14.26 17.11 -13.97
N GLY A 29 14.27 16.24 -12.97
CA GLY A 29 13.48 16.40 -11.75
C GLY A 29 13.98 17.55 -10.87
N ILE A 30 13.07 18.11 -10.08
CA ILE A 30 13.34 19.16 -9.11
C ILE A 30 13.85 18.53 -7.82
N ILE A 31 15.04 18.94 -7.38
CA ILE A 31 15.64 18.47 -6.13
C ILE A 31 15.28 19.47 -5.02
N THR A 32 14.62 18.98 -3.99
CA THR A 32 14.32 19.75 -2.78
C THR A 32 15.56 19.89 -1.89
N HIS A 33 15.56 20.87 -1.00
CA HIS A 33 16.61 21.04 0.02
C HIS A 33 16.85 19.78 0.88
N ALA A 34 15.84 18.92 1.02
CA ALA A 34 15.93 17.65 1.74
C ALA A 34 16.46 16.49 0.86
N GLY A 35 16.94 16.75 -0.35
CA GLY A 35 17.46 15.76 -1.29
C GLY A 35 16.40 14.87 -1.95
N ARG A 36 15.11 15.20 -1.81
CA ARG A 36 14.02 14.50 -2.51
C ARG A 36 13.83 15.05 -3.91
N VAL A 37 13.40 14.20 -4.84
CA VAL A 37 13.13 14.56 -6.24
C VAL A 37 11.62 14.58 -6.52
N GLY A 38 11.19 15.47 -7.41
CA GLY A 38 9.80 15.55 -7.88
C GLY A 38 9.66 16.30 -9.21
N ILE A 39 8.44 16.38 -9.70
CA ILE A 39 8.04 17.15 -10.89
C ILE A 39 6.94 18.14 -10.51
N TRP A 40 6.82 19.22 -11.29
CA TRP A 40 5.75 20.19 -11.10
C TRP A 40 4.45 19.70 -11.72
N LEU A 41 3.37 19.77 -10.95
CA LEU A 41 1.99 19.62 -11.40
C LEU A 41 1.34 21.00 -11.42
N ASP A 42 1.03 21.50 -12.63
CA ASP A 42 0.53 22.86 -12.86
C ASP A 42 -0.97 22.97 -12.54
N SER A 43 -1.30 23.10 -11.26
CA SER A 43 -2.66 23.35 -10.81
C SER A 43 -3.21 24.75 -11.13
N PRO A 44 -2.42 25.84 -11.16
CA PRO A 44 -2.92 27.17 -11.57
C PRO A 44 -3.57 27.17 -12.96
N LEU A 45 -3.14 26.28 -13.86
CA LEU A 45 -3.78 26.09 -15.17
C LEU A 45 -5.30 25.78 -15.08
N ILE A 46 -5.76 25.16 -13.99
CA ILE A 46 -7.18 24.88 -13.75
C ILE A 46 -7.98 26.18 -13.58
N GLU A 47 -7.45 27.16 -12.84
CA GLU A 47 -8.06 28.48 -12.67
C GLU A 47 -8.08 29.24 -14.00
N LEU A 48 -6.97 29.19 -14.75
CA LEU A 48 -6.87 29.85 -16.06
C LEU A 48 -7.89 29.32 -17.07
N ILE A 49 -8.14 28.00 -17.08
CA ILE A 49 -9.06 27.37 -18.03
C ILE A 49 -10.52 27.50 -17.57
N ASN A 50 -10.80 27.34 -16.28
CA ASN A 50 -12.16 27.20 -15.76
C ASN A 50 -12.68 28.44 -15.01
N GLY A 51 -11.87 29.48 -14.87
CA GLY A 51 -12.20 30.72 -14.16
C GLY A 51 -11.88 30.68 -12.67
N GLU A 52 -11.89 31.88 -12.06
CA GLU A 52 -11.57 32.10 -10.64
C GLU A 52 -12.49 31.28 -9.71
N GLY A 53 -11.88 30.57 -8.77
CA GLY A 53 -12.54 29.72 -7.78
C GLY A 53 -12.81 28.29 -8.25
N ALA A 54 -12.32 27.91 -9.44
CA ALA A 54 -12.52 26.57 -9.97
C ALA A 54 -11.90 25.48 -9.09
N ILE A 55 -10.69 25.68 -8.58
CA ILE A 55 -10.00 24.71 -7.73
C ILE A 55 -10.74 24.55 -6.40
N GLN A 56 -11.19 25.64 -5.77
CA GLN A 56 -11.91 25.57 -4.50
C GLN A 56 -13.27 24.87 -4.67
N LYS A 57 -13.91 25.02 -5.84
CA LYS A 57 -15.17 24.35 -6.16
C LYS A 57 -14.98 22.86 -6.50
N GLN A 58 -14.00 22.53 -7.33
CA GLN A 58 -13.83 21.18 -7.89
C GLN A 58 -12.92 20.28 -7.03
N LEU A 59 -11.90 20.86 -6.40
CA LEU A 59 -10.86 20.17 -5.61
C LEU A 59 -10.75 20.73 -4.17
N PRO A 60 -11.87 20.94 -3.44
CA PRO A 60 -11.88 21.63 -2.15
C PRO A 60 -11.02 20.94 -1.08
N ALA A 61 -10.95 19.60 -1.12
CA ALA A 61 -10.17 18.82 -0.18
C ALA A 61 -8.67 19.02 -0.37
N MET A 62 -8.19 19.05 -1.63
CA MET A 62 -6.78 19.27 -1.93
C MET A 62 -6.35 20.70 -1.61
N TYR A 63 -7.19 21.70 -1.97
CA TYR A 63 -6.96 23.09 -1.61
C TYR A 63 -6.73 23.25 -0.10
N ARG A 64 -7.69 22.80 0.73
CA ARG A 64 -7.54 22.85 2.20
C ARG A 64 -6.37 22.04 2.73
N GLN A 65 -6.00 20.94 2.06
CA GLN A 65 -4.90 20.11 2.53
C GLN A 65 -3.57 20.84 2.42
N LEU A 66 -3.33 21.52 1.30
CA LEU A 66 -2.07 22.20 0.98
C LEU A 66 -2.00 23.63 1.51
N ASP A 67 -3.13 24.32 1.61
CA ASP A 67 -3.25 25.62 2.28
C ASP A 67 -2.76 25.57 3.75
N ARG A 68 -2.97 24.45 4.45
CA ARG A 68 -2.41 24.22 5.81
C ARG A 68 -0.88 24.16 5.87
N PHE A 69 -0.22 24.06 4.73
CA PHE A 69 1.24 24.08 4.58
C PHE A 69 1.71 25.34 3.85
N ASP A 70 0.87 26.38 3.77
CA ASP A 70 1.13 27.65 3.09
C ASP A 70 1.41 27.49 1.58
N ILE A 71 0.84 26.45 0.95
CA ILE A 71 0.94 26.20 -0.49
C ILE A 71 -0.39 26.56 -1.15
N ASP A 72 -0.43 27.73 -1.79
CA ASP A 72 -1.58 28.18 -2.57
C ASP A 72 -1.57 27.58 -3.98
N ILE A 73 -2.24 26.44 -4.14
CA ILE A 73 -2.32 25.71 -5.42
C ILE A 73 -3.07 26.44 -6.53
N THR A 74 -3.71 27.57 -6.23
CA THR A 74 -4.34 28.46 -7.23
C THR A 74 -3.32 29.37 -7.91
N LYS A 75 -2.17 29.59 -7.27
CA LYS A 75 -1.12 30.50 -7.73
C LYS A 75 0.18 29.78 -8.05
N GLU A 76 0.45 28.68 -7.36
CA GLU A 76 1.72 27.96 -7.46
C GLU A 76 1.50 26.48 -7.87
N PRO A 77 2.40 25.91 -8.69
CA PRO A 77 2.34 24.50 -9.04
C PRO A 77 2.70 23.62 -7.84
N MET A 78 2.14 22.41 -7.80
CA MET A 78 2.44 21.43 -6.75
C MET A 78 3.67 20.61 -7.11
N LEU A 79 4.57 20.37 -6.15
CA LEU A 79 5.65 19.40 -6.32
C LEU A 79 5.13 17.99 -6.02
N VAL A 80 5.16 17.10 -7.01
CA VAL A 80 4.64 15.73 -6.89
C VAL A 80 5.66 14.68 -7.32
N PHE A 81 5.53 13.46 -6.79
CA PHE A 81 6.29 12.30 -7.24
C PHE A 81 5.45 11.03 -7.02
N PRO A 82 5.53 10.00 -7.90
CA PRO A 82 4.79 8.75 -7.70
C PRO A 82 5.16 8.05 -6.39
N THR A 83 4.16 7.58 -5.65
CA THR A 83 4.36 6.82 -4.41
C THR A 83 3.66 5.47 -4.46
N LEU A 84 4.05 4.54 -3.57
CA LEU A 84 3.28 3.32 -3.34
C LEU A 84 1.86 3.71 -2.88
N HIS A 85 0.85 3.13 -3.54
CA HIS A 85 -0.54 3.49 -3.27
C HIS A 85 -1.43 2.29 -2.90
N TYR A 86 -1.26 1.14 -3.55
CA TYR A 86 -2.10 -0.05 -3.32
C TYR A 86 -1.30 -1.34 -3.53
N GLN A 87 -1.56 -2.35 -2.71
CA GLN A 87 -0.95 -3.68 -2.78
C GLN A 87 -1.87 -4.69 -3.47
N ASN A 88 -1.57 -5.07 -4.73
CA ASN A 88 -2.38 -6.05 -5.48
C ASN A 88 -2.09 -7.52 -5.06
N GLY A 89 -0.93 -7.75 -4.46
CA GLY A 89 -0.56 -9.05 -3.91
C GLY A 89 -1.10 -9.23 -2.49
N GLY A 90 -1.15 -10.47 -2.02
CA GLY A 90 -1.69 -10.77 -0.70
C GLY A 90 -2.00 -12.26 -0.53
N LEU A 91 -2.85 -12.56 0.43
CA LEU A 91 -3.32 -13.92 0.70
C LEU A 91 -4.19 -14.43 -0.46
N GLU A 92 -3.87 -15.61 -0.97
CA GLU A 92 -4.73 -16.32 -1.92
C GLU A 92 -6.02 -16.74 -1.23
N ILE A 93 -7.15 -16.41 -1.85
CA ILE A 93 -8.49 -16.76 -1.38
C ILE A 93 -9.31 -17.43 -2.47
N ASN A 94 -10.20 -18.33 -2.07
CA ASN A 94 -11.22 -18.87 -2.98
C ASN A 94 -12.42 -17.91 -3.11
N ASP A 95 -13.46 -18.33 -3.82
CA ASP A 95 -14.70 -17.57 -4.01
C ASP A 95 -15.43 -17.31 -2.68
N LYS A 96 -15.27 -18.15 -1.66
CA LYS A 96 -15.84 -17.94 -0.32
C LYS A 96 -14.98 -17.04 0.57
N CYS A 97 -13.89 -16.50 0.04
CA CYS A 97 -12.89 -15.70 0.75
C CYS A 97 -12.11 -16.49 1.83
N GLU A 98 -12.01 -17.80 1.65
CA GLU A 98 -11.23 -18.70 2.51
C GLU A 98 -9.79 -18.75 2.02
N THR A 99 -8.85 -18.68 2.96
CA THR A 99 -7.44 -18.96 2.67
C THR A 99 -7.18 -20.47 2.61
N LYS A 100 -5.94 -20.87 2.30
CA LYS A 100 -5.51 -22.27 2.41
C LYS A 100 -5.49 -22.81 3.85
N ILE A 101 -5.56 -21.93 4.85
CA ILE A 101 -5.65 -22.32 6.26
C ILE A 101 -7.14 -22.46 6.63
N PRO A 102 -7.59 -23.65 7.08
CA PRO A 102 -8.98 -23.85 7.46
C PRO A 102 -9.45 -22.86 8.51
N ASN A 103 -10.66 -22.32 8.34
CA ASN A 103 -11.27 -21.30 9.20
C ASN A 103 -10.54 -19.95 9.26
N LEU A 104 -9.56 -19.70 8.38
CA LEU A 104 -8.94 -18.40 8.20
C LEU A 104 -9.45 -17.78 6.90
N TYR A 105 -10.06 -16.60 7.03
CA TYR A 105 -10.65 -15.84 5.94
C TYR A 105 -9.88 -14.53 5.72
N ALA A 106 -9.93 -13.99 4.51
CA ALA A 106 -9.30 -12.72 4.17
C ALA A 106 -10.14 -11.94 3.16
N ALA A 107 -10.17 -10.61 3.29
CA ALA A 107 -10.86 -9.70 2.38
C ALA A 107 -10.21 -8.31 2.41
N GLY A 108 -10.40 -7.54 1.34
CA GLY A 108 -9.74 -6.24 1.18
C GLY A 108 -8.32 -6.37 0.65
N GLU A 109 -7.52 -5.32 0.87
CA GLU A 109 -6.15 -5.18 0.36
C GLU A 109 -5.16 -6.24 0.92
N VAL A 110 -5.53 -6.97 1.97
CA VAL A 110 -4.74 -8.11 2.46
C VAL A 110 -4.82 -9.35 1.55
N SER A 111 -5.82 -9.41 0.67
CA SER A 111 -6.02 -10.51 -0.28
C SER A 111 -5.35 -10.23 -1.62
N GLY A 112 -4.89 -11.28 -2.29
CA GLY A 112 -4.17 -11.19 -3.56
C GLY A 112 -4.88 -11.86 -4.72
N GLY A 113 -4.50 -11.47 -5.94
CA GLY A 113 -4.87 -12.17 -7.18
C GLY A 113 -6.11 -11.63 -7.91
N ILE A 114 -7.07 -11.05 -7.18
CA ILE A 114 -8.33 -10.50 -7.76
C ILE A 114 -8.04 -9.45 -8.85
N HIS A 115 -7.02 -8.62 -8.65
CA HIS A 115 -6.69 -7.50 -9.53
C HIS A 115 -5.60 -7.80 -10.55
N GLY A 116 -5.04 -9.01 -10.54
CA GLY A 116 -3.85 -9.34 -11.33
C GLY A 116 -2.69 -8.38 -11.03
N ARG A 117 -2.09 -7.82 -12.09
CA ARG A 117 -0.90 -6.94 -11.96
C ARG A 117 -1.24 -5.48 -11.69
N ASN A 118 -2.41 -5.00 -12.11
CA ASN A 118 -2.79 -3.59 -11.97
C ASN A 118 -4.28 -3.46 -11.62
N ARG A 119 -4.57 -3.00 -10.41
CA ARG A 119 -5.93 -2.71 -9.96
C ARG A 119 -6.50 -1.50 -10.69
N LEU A 120 -7.70 -1.67 -11.23
CA LEU A 120 -8.51 -0.58 -11.80
C LEU A 120 -9.00 0.39 -10.71
N MET A 121 -9.02 1.68 -11.03
CA MET A 121 -9.47 2.73 -10.12
C MET A 121 -10.91 2.47 -9.59
N GLY A 122 -11.19 2.85 -8.35
CA GLY A 122 -12.50 2.65 -7.70
C GLY A 122 -12.72 1.27 -7.06
N ASN A 123 -12.01 0.22 -7.49
CA ASN A 123 -12.24 -1.14 -6.98
C ASN A 123 -11.79 -1.39 -5.54
N SER A 124 -10.87 -0.60 -4.97
CA SER A 124 -10.37 -0.83 -3.60
C SER A 124 -11.47 -0.73 -2.53
N VAL A 125 -12.46 0.13 -2.75
CA VAL A 125 -13.63 0.23 -1.86
C VAL A 125 -14.53 -1.00 -1.97
N LEU A 126 -14.64 -1.56 -3.18
CA LEU A 126 -15.39 -2.79 -3.40
C LEU A 126 -14.66 -3.99 -2.79
N ASP A 127 -13.34 -3.98 -2.70
CA ASP A 127 -12.58 -5.09 -2.11
C ASP A 127 -13.02 -5.37 -0.67
N TYR A 128 -13.10 -4.35 0.19
CA TYR A 128 -13.53 -4.59 1.56
C TYR A 128 -15.06 -4.65 1.71
N ASN A 129 -15.85 -3.94 0.90
CA ASN A 129 -17.32 -3.99 1.01
C ASN A 129 -17.89 -5.33 0.50
N VAL A 130 -17.48 -5.76 -0.69
CA VAL A 130 -17.99 -6.98 -1.33
C VAL A 130 -17.36 -8.20 -0.68
N PHE A 131 -16.03 -8.30 -0.63
CA PHE A 131 -15.38 -9.48 -0.06
C PHE A 131 -15.52 -9.52 1.46
N GLY A 132 -15.58 -8.36 2.14
CA GLY A 132 -15.89 -8.34 3.58
C GLY A 132 -17.28 -8.89 3.88
N ARG A 133 -18.29 -8.54 3.08
CA ARG A 133 -19.63 -9.15 3.19
C ARG A 133 -19.58 -10.66 2.94
N ARG A 134 -18.84 -11.12 1.93
CA ARG A 134 -18.69 -12.56 1.63
C ARG A 134 -18.02 -13.30 2.78
N VAL A 135 -16.91 -12.77 3.31
CA VAL A 135 -16.25 -13.30 4.52
C VAL A 135 -17.24 -13.40 5.67
N GLY A 136 -18.00 -12.33 5.95
CA GLY A 136 -19.00 -12.32 7.02
C GLY A 136 -20.03 -13.44 6.89
N ILE A 137 -20.56 -13.66 5.68
CA ILE A 137 -21.52 -14.74 5.41
C ILE A 137 -20.85 -16.11 5.56
N SER A 138 -19.71 -16.34 4.90
CA SER A 138 -18.99 -17.62 4.91
C SER A 138 -18.57 -18.01 6.33
N ALA A 139 -17.96 -17.09 7.06
CA ALA A 139 -17.51 -17.30 8.44
C ALA A 139 -18.69 -17.56 9.38
N ALA A 140 -19.80 -16.81 9.25
CA ALA A 140 -20.99 -17.03 10.09
C ALA A 140 -21.63 -18.41 9.84
N LEU A 141 -21.73 -18.85 8.59
CA LEU A 141 -22.24 -20.19 8.26
C LEU A 141 -21.32 -21.28 8.80
N ASN A 142 -20.01 -21.16 8.56
CA ASN A 142 -19.03 -22.15 8.98
C ASN A 142 -18.87 -22.21 10.52
N SER A 143 -19.07 -21.10 11.23
CA SER A 143 -19.01 -21.06 12.70
C SER A 143 -20.00 -21.99 13.40
N LYS A 144 -21.10 -22.37 12.73
CA LYS A 144 -22.11 -23.31 13.26
C LYS A 144 -21.64 -24.76 13.24
N GLU A 145 -20.77 -25.10 12.30
CA GLU A 145 -20.29 -26.46 12.06
C GLU A 145 -18.89 -26.71 12.64
N VAL A 146 -18.15 -25.64 12.95
CA VAL A 146 -16.76 -25.75 13.39
C VAL A 146 -16.66 -26.41 14.75
N LYS A 147 -15.81 -27.44 14.86
CA LYS A 147 -15.45 -28.06 16.13
C LYS A 147 -14.13 -27.46 16.61
N LEU A 148 -14.17 -26.78 17.76
CA LEU A 148 -12.98 -26.19 18.35
C LEU A 148 -12.03 -27.28 18.85
N GLY A 149 -10.78 -27.24 18.37
CA GLY A 149 -9.70 -28.07 18.87
C GLY A 149 -9.09 -27.50 20.16
N LYS A 150 -8.22 -28.28 20.82
CA LYS A 150 -7.37 -27.75 21.90
C LYS A 150 -6.33 -26.81 21.31
N LEU A 151 -6.15 -25.63 21.91
CA LEU A 151 -5.08 -24.71 21.55
C LEU A 151 -3.72 -25.38 21.84
N THR A 152 -2.83 -25.42 20.84
CA THR A 152 -1.49 -26.00 21.00
C THR A 152 -0.45 -25.24 20.20
N LEU A 153 0.81 -25.29 20.69
CA LEU A 153 1.98 -24.80 19.97
C LEU A 153 2.63 -25.87 19.07
N LYS A 154 1.91 -26.97 18.77
CA LYS A 154 2.45 -28.08 17.96
C LYS A 154 2.88 -27.63 16.57
N HIS A 155 2.17 -26.67 15.98
CA HIS A 155 2.50 -26.12 14.67
C HIS A 155 3.85 -25.38 14.67
N ILE A 156 4.18 -24.65 15.75
CA ILE A 156 5.48 -23.98 15.93
C ILE A 156 6.59 -25.03 16.04
N LYS A 157 6.43 -26.01 16.94
CA LYS A 157 7.43 -27.08 17.12
C LYS A 157 7.67 -27.88 15.84
N ARG A 158 6.62 -28.13 15.05
CA ARG A 158 6.73 -28.77 13.75
C ARG A 158 7.54 -27.92 12.77
N TYR A 159 7.23 -26.62 12.67
CA TYR A 159 7.97 -25.71 11.80
C TYR A 159 9.45 -25.59 12.19
N GLU A 160 9.77 -25.50 13.49
CA GLU A 160 11.16 -25.51 13.97
C GLU A 160 11.90 -26.79 13.56
N ARG A 161 11.25 -27.95 13.65
CA ARG A 161 11.82 -29.22 13.21
C ARG A 161 12.03 -29.25 11.69
N GLU A 162 11.06 -28.78 10.90
CA GLU A 162 11.18 -28.68 9.44
C GLU A 162 12.36 -27.78 9.04
N LEU A 163 12.59 -26.67 9.74
CA LEU A 163 13.77 -25.82 9.54
C LEU A 163 15.09 -26.56 9.84
N GLN A 164 15.14 -27.29 10.95
CA GLN A 164 16.32 -28.09 11.32
C GLN A 164 16.61 -29.19 10.30
N GLU A 165 15.59 -29.94 9.87
CA GLU A 165 15.70 -31.00 8.87
C GLU A 165 16.16 -30.45 7.51
N ALA A 166 15.74 -29.24 7.15
CA ALA A 166 16.19 -28.54 5.95
C ALA A 166 17.58 -27.88 6.09
N GLY A 167 18.22 -27.96 7.26
CA GLY A 167 19.50 -27.29 7.54
C GLY A 167 19.42 -25.76 7.52
N ILE A 168 18.22 -25.20 7.72
CA ILE A 168 17.99 -23.75 7.68
C ILE A 168 18.24 -23.17 9.07
N HIS A 169 19.35 -22.45 9.21
CA HIS A 169 19.66 -21.65 10.39
C HIS A 169 19.28 -20.18 10.11
N THR A 170 18.42 -19.60 10.96
CA THR A 170 17.91 -18.24 10.76
C THR A 170 17.85 -17.49 12.08
N ASN A 171 18.23 -16.21 12.04
CA ASN A 171 18.07 -15.28 13.15
C ASN A 171 16.77 -14.47 13.03
N LYS A 172 15.90 -14.82 12.08
CA LYS A 172 14.61 -14.13 11.89
C LYS A 172 13.67 -14.49 13.04
N ILE A 173 13.18 -13.45 13.71
CA ILE A 173 12.21 -13.56 14.80
C ILE A 173 10.82 -13.28 14.23
N SER A 174 9.84 -14.12 14.58
CA SER A 174 8.43 -13.96 14.22
C SER A 174 7.62 -13.49 15.43
N PRO A 175 6.57 -12.66 15.26
CA PRO A 175 6.11 -12.10 14.00
C PRO A 175 7.00 -10.95 13.52
N MET A 176 7.35 -10.95 12.23
CA MET A 176 8.07 -9.84 11.61
C MET A 176 7.06 -8.72 11.31
N LEU A 177 6.99 -7.72 12.19
CA LEU A 177 6.04 -6.60 12.06
C LEU A 177 6.46 -5.58 10.99
N LEU A 178 7.77 -5.36 10.81
CA LEU A 178 8.29 -4.51 9.74
C LEU A 178 9.25 -5.30 8.83
N PRO A 179 9.22 -5.12 7.51
CA PRO A 179 10.10 -5.85 6.60
C PRO A 179 11.58 -5.46 6.74
N ASN A 180 12.47 -6.39 6.40
CA ASN A 180 13.92 -6.17 6.47
C ASN A 180 14.47 -5.19 5.42
N TYR A 181 13.68 -4.79 4.41
CA TYR A 181 14.07 -3.80 3.41
C TYR A 181 13.70 -2.36 3.82
N THR A 182 13.22 -2.15 5.05
CA THR A 182 13.06 -0.82 5.62
C THR A 182 14.41 -0.16 5.87
N THR A 183 14.43 1.19 5.87
CA THR A 183 15.66 1.95 6.11
C THR A 183 16.22 1.66 7.51
N PRO A 184 17.53 1.82 7.74
CA PRO A 184 18.14 1.57 9.04
C PRO A 184 17.44 2.32 10.19
N GLU A 185 16.98 3.55 9.95
CA GLU A 185 16.28 4.38 10.94
C GLU A 185 14.91 3.81 11.31
N VAL A 186 14.19 3.24 10.34
CA VAL A 186 12.89 2.59 10.57
C VAL A 186 13.08 1.24 11.26
N ARG A 187 14.13 0.50 10.89
CA ARG A 187 14.47 -0.79 11.52
C ARG A 187 14.84 -0.63 12.99
N ALA A 188 15.56 0.43 13.34
CA ALA A 188 15.87 0.76 14.74
C ALA A 188 14.63 1.01 15.61
N ARG A 189 13.48 1.29 15.00
CA ARG A 189 12.19 1.50 15.68
C ARG A 189 11.34 0.23 15.81
N GLN A 190 11.83 -0.94 15.34
CA GLN A 190 11.16 -2.21 15.60
C GLN A 190 11.19 -2.49 17.12
N LEU A 191 10.05 -2.32 17.77
CA LEU A 191 9.83 -2.59 19.20
C LEU A 191 9.72 -4.10 19.50
N THR A 192 10.69 -4.89 19.06
CA THR A 192 11.00 -6.17 19.74
C THR A 192 12.49 -6.19 20.01
N ALA A 193 12.84 -5.80 21.24
CA ALA A 193 14.21 -5.52 21.64
C ALA A 193 15.09 -6.78 21.77
N HIS A 194 14.54 -7.94 22.16
CA HIS A 194 15.29 -9.19 22.37
C HIS A 194 14.38 -10.42 22.23
N TYR A 195 14.93 -11.55 21.79
CA TYR A 195 14.28 -12.87 21.85
C TYR A 195 14.37 -13.42 23.28
N GLU A 196 13.28 -13.36 24.04
CA GLU A 196 13.18 -14.11 25.30
C GLU A 196 12.53 -15.46 25.00
N GLY A 197 13.34 -16.53 25.05
CA GLY A 197 12.89 -17.91 24.83
C GLY A 197 11.75 -18.34 25.76
N THR A 198 11.19 -19.53 25.50
CA THR A 198 9.97 -20.09 26.11
C THR A 198 9.58 -19.49 27.46
N LEU A 199 8.47 -18.74 27.46
CA LEU A 199 7.69 -18.41 28.66
C LEU A 199 7.56 -19.67 29.53
N ARG A 200 8.16 -19.61 30.73
CA ARG A 200 7.76 -20.41 31.89
C ARG A 200 6.73 -19.62 32.67
#